data_AF-A0A6J0B5Y8-F1
#
_entry.id   AF-A0A6J0B5Y8-F1
#
_cell.length_a   1.000
_cell.length_b   1.000
_cell.length_c   1.000
_cell.angle_alpha   90.00
_cell.angle_beta   90.00
_cell.angle_gamma   90.00
#
_symmetry.space_group_name_H-M   'P 1'
#
loop_
_entity.id
_entity.type
_entity.pdbx_description
1 polymer ?
#
loop_
_entity_poly.entity_id
_entity_poly.type
_entity_poly.pdbx_seq_one_letter_code
_entity_poly.pdbx_strand_id
1 'polypeptide(L)'
;MLGQLLRPVGRNVFRSGSRSYHPPAEFKQTTLNDLPVPQGAWQTHHDAMQKKYNLHLLIGVGFTIGTVAFAKFSGLIYLNAYPPIPK
;
A
#
# COMPACT_ATOMS: atom_id res chain seq x y z
N MET A 1 28.28 -4.20 -25.16
CA MET A 1 28.87 -4.14 -23.78
C MET A 1 29.55 -2.80 -23.44
N LEU A 2 29.73 -1.88 -24.41
CA LEU A 2 30.28 -0.52 -24.17
C LEU A 2 29.33 0.45 -23.43
N GLY A 3 28.03 0.18 -23.36
CA GLY A 3 27.05 1.04 -22.68
C GLY A 3 27.03 0.94 -21.14
N GLN A 4 27.79 0.02 -20.54
CA GLN A 4 27.84 -0.16 -19.08
C GLN A 4 28.99 0.63 -18.42
N LEU A 5 29.97 1.10 -19.19
CA LEU A 5 31.12 1.86 -18.68
C LEU A 5 30.86 3.36 -18.52
N LEU A 6 29.81 3.91 -19.14
CA LEU A 6 29.50 5.35 -19.09
C LEU A 6 28.53 5.75 -17.97
N ARG A 7 27.97 4.79 -17.24
CA ARG A 7 26.97 5.04 -16.18
C ARG A 7 27.48 5.73 -14.89
N PRO A 8 28.75 5.60 -14.44
CA PRO A 8 29.15 6.16 -13.14
C PRO A 8 29.51 7.65 -13.19
N VAL A 9 29.76 8.23 -14.37
CA VAL A 9 30.19 9.64 -14.49
C VAL A 9 28.99 10.62 -14.44
N GLY A 10 27.81 10.23 -14.95
CA GLY A 10 26.61 11.06 -14.91
C GLY A 10 25.83 11.06 -13.58
N ARG A 11 26.13 10.15 -12.66
CA ARG A 11 25.36 9.99 -11.40
C ARG A 11 25.67 11.06 -10.35
N ASN A 12 26.85 11.68 -10.41
CA ASN A 12 27.30 12.62 -9.38
C ASN A 12 26.87 14.07 -9.60
N VAL A 13 26.41 14.43 -10.81
CA VAL A 13 25.95 15.79 -11.13
C VAL A 13 24.58 16.09 -10.49
N PHE A 14 23.75 15.08 -10.24
CA PHE A 14 22.45 15.23 -9.59
C PHE A 14 22.49 15.16 -8.05
N ARG A 15 23.67 15.05 -7.44
CA ARG A 15 23.82 14.97 -5.96
C ARG A 15 24.35 16.23 -5.30
N SER A 16 24.58 17.31 -6.04
CA SER A 16 24.88 18.62 -5.45
C SER A 16 23.60 19.42 -5.20
N GLY A 17 22.68 18.81 -4.46
CA GLY A 17 21.66 19.55 -3.73
C GLY A 17 22.07 19.53 -2.27
N SER A 18 22.96 20.45 -1.88
CA SER A 18 23.08 20.79 -0.46
C SER A 18 21.65 21.07 0.01
N ARG A 19 21.11 20.23 0.89
CA ARG A 19 19.91 20.59 1.64
C ARG A 19 20.33 21.72 2.55
N SER A 20 20.34 22.94 2.01
CA SER A 20 20.39 24.16 2.77
C SER A 20 19.14 24.12 3.62
N TYR A 21 19.29 23.74 4.87
CA TYR A 21 18.27 23.97 5.87
C TYR A 21 18.14 25.49 5.95
N HIS A 22 17.20 26.04 5.19
CA HIS A 22 16.74 27.39 5.42
C HIS A 22 15.95 27.30 6.73
N PRO A 23 16.45 27.88 7.84
CA PRO A 23 15.59 28.07 8.98
C PRO A 23 14.35 28.82 8.45
N PRO A 24 13.13 28.33 8.73
CA PRO A 24 11.93 29.02 8.26
C PRO A 24 12.04 30.49 8.66
N ALA A 25 11.86 31.39 7.70
CA ALA A 25 12.03 32.84 7.89
C ALA A 25 11.13 33.37 9.03
N GLU A 26 10.05 32.65 9.32
CA GLU A 26 9.20 32.85 10.49
C GLU A 26 9.32 31.65 11.43
N PHE A 27 10.03 31.84 12.55
CA PHE A 27 9.95 30.93 13.68
C PHE A 27 8.60 31.13 14.38
N LYS A 28 7.61 30.27 14.07
CA LYS A 28 6.35 30.26 14.82
C LYS A 28 6.63 29.82 16.25
N GLN A 29 6.46 30.73 17.21
CA GLN A 29 6.51 30.38 18.63
C GLN A 29 5.45 29.32 18.92
N THR A 30 5.86 28.20 19.51
CA THR A 30 4.92 27.14 19.90
C THR A 30 4.01 27.68 20.99
N THR A 31 2.71 27.62 20.75
CA THR A 31 1.68 28.07 21.69
C THR A 31 0.93 26.87 22.25
N LEU A 32 0.17 27.06 23.33
CA LEU A 32 -0.68 26.01 23.88
C LEU A 32 -1.72 25.50 22.86
N ASN A 33 -2.06 26.31 21.85
CA ASN A 33 -2.95 25.94 20.75
C ASN A 33 -2.34 24.89 19.80
N ASP A 34 -1.02 24.69 19.86
CA ASP A 34 -0.32 23.68 19.05
C ASP A 34 -0.31 22.29 19.73
N LEU A 35 -0.88 22.19 20.95
CA LEU A 35 -1.03 20.91 21.62
C LEU A 35 -2.05 20.02 20.87
N PRO A 36 -1.84 18.69 20.85
CA PRO A 36 -2.81 17.77 20.29
C PRO A 36 -4.13 17.91 21.06
N VAL A 37 -5.15 18.39 20.36
CA VAL A 37 -6.52 18.43 20.88
C VAL A 37 -7.08 17.02 20.83
N PRO A 38 -7.70 16.51 21.92
CA PRO A 38 -8.31 15.19 21.92
C PRO A 38 -9.33 15.08 20.78
N GLN A 39 -9.09 14.13 19.88
CA GLN A 39 -9.92 13.91 18.71
C GLN A 39 -11.09 12.98 19.06
N GLY A 40 -12.14 13.54 19.67
CA GLY A 40 -13.38 12.83 19.96
C GLY A 40 -13.23 11.53 20.77
N ALA A 41 -14.28 10.70 20.77
CA ALA A 41 -14.21 9.38 21.38
C ALA A 41 -13.47 8.41 20.45
N TRP A 42 -12.44 7.75 20.99
CA TRP A 42 -11.64 6.73 20.27
C TRP A 42 -12.52 5.63 19.64
N GLN A 43 -13.61 5.28 20.32
CA GLN A 43 -14.52 4.21 19.90
C GLN A 43 -15.19 4.53 18.55
N THR A 44 -15.65 5.76 18.35
CA THR A 44 -16.31 6.16 17.10
C THR A 44 -15.35 6.06 15.91
N HIS A 45 -14.09 6.46 16.11
CA HIS A 45 -13.05 6.32 15.08
C HIS A 45 -12.74 4.86 14.78
N HIS A 46 -12.58 4.05 15.84
CA HIS A 46 -12.34 2.62 15.73
C HIS A 46 -13.47 1.91 14.96
N ASP A 47 -14.73 2.19 15.29
CA ASP A 47 -15.89 1.58 14.65
C ASP A 47 -16.01 1.97 13.17
N ALA A 48 -15.66 3.21 12.83
CA ALA A 48 -15.59 3.66 11.44
C ALA A 48 -14.51 2.91 10.65
N MET A 49 -13.32 2.73 11.24
CA MET A 49 -12.23 1.98 10.61
C MET A 49 -12.57 0.50 10.48
N GLN A 50 -13.22 -0.09 11.48
CA GLN A 50 -13.63 -1.49 11.44
C GLN A 50 -14.62 -1.78 10.31
N LYS A 51 -15.59 -0.89 10.08
CA LYS A 51 -16.52 -0.99 8.93
C LYS A 51 -15.78 -0.99 7.61
N LYS A 52 -14.78 -0.11 7.45
CA LYS A 52 -13.95 -0.02 6.24
C LYS A 52 -13.17 -1.31 6.01
N TYR A 53 -12.53 -1.86 7.06
CA TYR A 53 -11.76 -3.10 6.93
C TYR A 53 -12.65 -4.31 6.65
N ASN A 54 -13.82 -4.40 7.28
CA ASN A 54 -14.78 -5.46 6.99
C ASN A 54 -15.27 -5.40 5.53
N LEU A 55 -15.48 -4.19 4.99
CA LEU A 55 -15.82 -4.02 3.58
C LEU A 55 -14.69 -4.50 2.65
N HIS A 56 -13.45 -4.10 2.93
CA HIS A 56 -12.29 -4.57 2.17
C HIS A 56 -12.15 -6.10 2.22
N LEU A 57 -12.36 -6.70 3.40
CA LEU A 57 -12.32 -8.14 3.58
C LEU A 57 -13.39 -8.83 2.73
N LEU A 58 -14.63 -8.34 2.78
CA LEU A 58 -15.73 -8.90 2.01
C LEU A 58 -15.47 -8.83 0.49
N ILE A 59 -14.96 -7.69 0.01
CA ILE A 59 -14.60 -7.51 -1.40
C ILE A 59 -13.46 -8.47 -1.78
N GLY A 60 -12.40 -8.53 -0.98
CA GLY A 60 -11.25 -9.40 -1.25
C GLY A 60 -11.64 -10.87 -1.30
N VAL A 61 -12.38 -11.35 -0.30
CA VAL A 61 -12.88 -12.73 -0.24
C VAL A 61 -13.80 -13.03 -1.42
N GLY A 62 -14.76 -12.14 -1.72
CA GLY A 62 -15.67 -12.30 -2.85
C GLY A 62 -14.93 -12.38 -4.20
N PHE A 63 -13.94 -11.50 -4.40
CA PHE A 63 -13.12 -11.48 -5.60
C PHE A 63 -12.30 -12.76 -5.77
N THR A 64 -11.67 -13.24 -4.69
CA THR A 64 -10.90 -14.50 -4.72
C THR A 64 -11.79 -15.70 -5.03
N ILE A 65 -12.93 -15.83 -4.35
CA ILE A 65 -13.89 -16.91 -4.59
C ILE A 65 -14.38 -16.87 -6.04
N GLY A 66 -14.80 -15.69 -6.52
CA GLY A 66 -15.27 -15.50 -7.89
C GLY A 66 -14.21 -15.87 -8.93
N THR A 67 -12.97 -15.45 -8.71
CA THR A 67 -11.84 -15.75 -9.62
C THR A 67 -11.56 -17.25 -9.68
N VAL A 68 -11.46 -17.92 -8.53
CA VAL A 68 -11.21 -19.37 -8.48
C VAL A 68 -12.36 -20.16 -9.09
N ALA A 69 -13.61 -19.77 -8.81
CA ALA A 69 -14.79 -20.40 -9.39
C ALA A 69 -14.79 -20.25 -10.92
N PHE A 70 -14.61 -19.03 -11.43
CA PHE A 70 -14.55 -18.76 -12.86
C PHE A 70 -13.43 -19.57 -13.54
N ALA A 71 -12.22 -19.58 -12.96
CA ALA A 71 -11.09 -20.32 -13.51
C ALA A 71 -11.35 -21.84 -13.54
N LYS A 72 -12.06 -22.39 -12.54
CA LYS A 72 -12.44 -23.81 -12.54
C LYS A 72 -13.52 -24.12 -13.57
N PHE A 73 -14.57 -23.31 -13.67
CA PHE A 73 -15.66 -23.55 -14.62
C PHE A 73 -15.26 -23.33 -16.08
N SER A 74 -14.33 -22.42 -16.34
CA SER A 74 -13.74 -22.21 -17.68
C SER A 74 -12.73 -23.29 -18.09
N GLY A 75 -12.33 -24.18 -17.17
CA GLY A 75 -11.34 -25.22 -17.45
C GLY A 75 -9.89 -24.73 -17.47
N LEU A 76 -9.62 -23.48 -17.05
CA LEU A 76 -8.27 -22.91 -16.97
C LEU A 76 -7.40 -23.60 -15.90
N ILE A 77 -8.02 -24.09 -14.82
CA ILE A 77 -7.33 -24.77 -13.72
C ILE A 77 -7.96 -26.12 -13.42
N TYR A 78 -7.11 -27.15 -13.34
CA TYR A 78 -7.49 -28.49 -12.89
C TYR A 78 -6.97 -28.72 -11.48
N LEU A 79 -7.87 -28.71 -10.50
CA LEU A 79 -7.51 -28.71 -9.08
C LEU A 79 -7.16 -30.10 -8.51
N ASN A 80 -7.17 -31.18 -9.31
CA ASN A 80 -6.84 -32.54 -8.85
C ASN A 80 -7.50 -32.95 -7.51
N ALA A 81 -8.72 -32.47 -7.25
CA ALA A 81 -9.35 -32.62 -5.93
C ALA A 81 -9.74 -34.07 -5.61
N TYR A 82 -9.93 -34.89 -6.64
CA TYR A 82 -10.30 -36.30 -6.53
C TYR A 82 -9.50 -37.11 -7.55
N PRO A 83 -9.21 -38.40 -7.26
CA PRO A 83 -8.62 -39.30 -8.23
C PRO A 83 -9.55 -39.46 -9.44
N PRO A 84 -8.99 -39.65 -10.65
CA PRO A 84 -9.80 -39.88 -11.84
C PRO A 84 -10.59 -41.18 -11.69
N ILE A 85 -11.88 -41.14 -12.02
CA ILE A 85 -12.73 -42.32 -11.99
C ILE A 85 -12.25 -43.25 -13.13
N PRO A 86 -11.84 -44.49 -12.84
CA PRO A 86 -11.41 -45.43 -13.87
C PRO A 86 -12.56 -45.72 -14.85
N LYS A 87 -12.21 -45.87 -16.13
CA LYS A 87 -13.16 -46.17 -17.22
C LYS A 87 -13.71 -47.58 -17.11
#